data_AF-A0A8H7SWF5-F1
#
_entry.id   AF-A0A8H7SWF5-F1
#
_cell.length_a   1.000
_cell.length_b   1.000
_cell.length_c   1.000
_cell.angle_alpha   90.00
_cell.angle_beta   90.00
_cell.angle_gamma   90.00
#
_symmetry.space_group_name_H-M   'P 1'
#
loop_
_entity.id
_entity.type
_entity.pdbx_description
1 polymer ?
#
loop_
_entity_poly.entity_id
_entity_poly.type
_entity_poly.pdbx_seq_one_letter_code
_entity_poly.pdbx_strand_id
1 'polypeptide(L)'
;MVFHIEKFPDVVLEELAYILEPKDLLELSLTSKSLYQIFMDNGLWRSKTIHDFGDLFQIYTIFSTATGFSLDPTLTVKFTQEPQNWRQYYIQKNKSVSENDTALMDQADTEYANAQQHLETFQQEGNVEVLVQVASKMMWILDVFPTHAGCYYILAFILFVLNKLEEAAILLQMGRAADPGFEPIDALEEEIERIASGYKGEEELLTADNQLSEALHQVLVEVFNKFDQDQDGALNAKELDSFIFTTNGAHPPPAFLRQMGLRFGANKRGWLSQEGFLAFYLEQTLDDPSETRNDLGVHGYDPQTLKQKMEE
;
A
#
# COMPACT_ATOMS: atom_id res chain seq x y z
N MET A 1 -2.70 -10.15 -56.86
CA MET A 1 -2.18 -11.15 -55.92
C MET A 1 -3.17 -11.14 -54.76
N VAL A 2 -4.04 -12.16 -54.65
CA VAL A 2 -5.06 -12.21 -53.60
C VAL A 2 -4.42 -12.90 -52.41
N PHE A 3 -4.25 -12.18 -51.31
CA PHE A 3 -3.79 -12.79 -50.06
C PHE A 3 -4.92 -13.64 -49.50
N HIS A 4 -4.72 -14.95 -49.44
CA HIS A 4 -5.57 -15.84 -48.68
C HIS A 4 -4.99 -15.94 -47.26
N ILE A 5 -5.72 -15.37 -46.30
CA ILE A 5 -5.42 -15.57 -44.88
C ILE A 5 -6.03 -16.92 -44.51
N GLU A 6 -5.19 -17.95 -44.36
CA GLU A 6 -5.62 -19.28 -43.92
C GLU A 6 -5.80 -19.36 -42.39
N LYS A 7 -5.05 -18.55 -41.64
CA LYS A 7 -5.12 -18.43 -40.18
C LYS A 7 -4.83 -17.00 -39.76
N PHE A 8 -5.58 -16.46 -38.81
CA PHE A 8 -5.21 -15.21 -38.15
C PHE A 8 -3.95 -15.41 -37.30
N PRO A 9 -3.07 -14.39 -37.19
CA PRO A 9 -2.02 -14.37 -36.19
C PRO A 9 -2.61 -14.49 -34.78
N ASP A 10 -1.89 -15.13 -33.86
CA ASP A 10 -2.41 -15.38 -32.51
C ASP A 10 -2.73 -14.07 -31.76
N VAL A 11 -1.92 -13.02 -31.94
CA VAL A 11 -2.22 -11.64 -31.45
C VAL A 11 -3.58 -11.13 -31.91
N VAL A 12 -3.96 -11.35 -33.18
CA VAL A 12 -5.25 -10.87 -33.70
C VAL A 12 -6.39 -11.64 -33.04
N LEU A 13 -6.18 -12.91 -32.72
CA LEU A 13 -7.19 -13.76 -32.08
C LEU A 13 -7.40 -13.38 -30.62
N GLU A 14 -6.32 -13.04 -29.91
CA GLU A 14 -6.38 -12.49 -28.55
C GLU A 14 -7.14 -11.16 -28.53
N GLU A 15 -6.78 -10.21 -29.42
CA GLU A 15 -7.48 -8.92 -29.53
C GLU A 15 -8.97 -9.07 -29.87
N LEU A 16 -9.30 -9.96 -30.83
CA LEU A 16 -10.69 -10.24 -31.16
C LEU A 16 -11.45 -10.86 -29.98
N ALA A 17 -10.79 -11.71 -29.18
CA ALA A 17 -11.42 -12.26 -28.00
C ALA A 17 -11.66 -11.21 -26.91
N TYR A 18 -10.78 -10.22 -26.74
CA TYR A 18 -10.99 -9.14 -25.79
C TYR A 18 -12.11 -8.19 -26.23
N ILE A 19 -12.17 -7.85 -27.52
CA ILE A 19 -13.13 -6.86 -28.03
C ILE A 19 -14.54 -7.43 -28.23
N LEU A 20 -14.67 -8.69 -28.65
CA LEU A 20 -15.98 -9.25 -29.00
C LEU A 20 -16.78 -9.70 -27.78
N GLU A 21 -18.09 -9.46 -27.84
CA GLU A 21 -19.04 -10.08 -26.91
C GLU A 21 -19.08 -11.61 -27.09
N PRO A 22 -19.46 -12.38 -26.06
CA PRO A 22 -19.51 -13.84 -26.14
C PRO A 22 -20.33 -14.38 -27.31
N LYS A 23 -21.39 -13.69 -27.69
CA LYS A 23 -22.25 -14.07 -28.81
C LYS A 23 -21.52 -13.89 -30.14
N ASP A 24 -20.89 -12.74 -30.35
CA ASP A 24 -20.18 -12.44 -31.59
C ASP A 24 -18.92 -13.30 -31.73
N LEU A 25 -18.24 -13.56 -30.61
CA LEU A 25 -17.10 -14.48 -30.58
C LEU A 25 -17.52 -15.91 -30.94
N LEU A 26 -18.70 -16.37 -30.49
CA LEU A 26 -19.27 -17.65 -30.89
C LEU A 26 -19.56 -17.67 -32.40
N GLU A 27 -20.27 -16.67 -32.93
CA GLU A 27 -20.60 -16.60 -34.36
C GLU A 27 -19.34 -16.58 -35.23
N LEU A 28 -18.33 -15.80 -34.84
CA LEU A 28 -17.03 -15.79 -35.51
C LEU A 28 -16.36 -17.17 -35.46
N SER A 29 -16.42 -17.85 -34.32
CA SER A 29 -15.83 -19.18 -34.15
C SER A 29 -16.47 -20.24 -35.06
N LEU A 30 -17.76 -20.09 -35.39
CA LEU A 30 -18.48 -21.02 -36.27
C LEU A 30 -18.02 -20.92 -37.73
N THR A 31 -17.30 -19.87 -38.11
CA THR A 31 -16.77 -19.69 -39.46
C THR A 31 -15.52 -20.53 -39.75
N SER A 32 -14.85 -21.05 -38.71
CA SER A 32 -13.59 -21.79 -38.86
C SER A 32 -13.36 -22.78 -37.70
N LYS A 33 -12.97 -24.00 -38.05
CA LYS A 33 -12.66 -25.05 -37.06
C LYS A 33 -11.52 -24.64 -36.11
N SER A 34 -10.53 -23.90 -36.60
CA SER A 34 -9.42 -23.40 -35.79
C SER A 34 -9.88 -22.33 -34.79
N LEU A 35 -10.77 -21.43 -35.22
CA LEU A 35 -11.36 -20.42 -34.33
C LEU A 35 -12.27 -21.07 -33.29
N TYR A 36 -13.02 -22.09 -33.66
CA TYR A 36 -13.82 -22.87 -32.72
C TYR A 36 -12.98 -23.56 -31.65
N GLN A 37 -11.80 -24.10 -31.99
CA GLN A 37 -10.90 -24.69 -31.01
C GLN A 37 -10.39 -23.66 -30.00
N ILE A 38 -10.04 -22.46 -30.47
CA ILE A 38 -9.58 -21.35 -29.62
C ILE A 38 -10.74 -20.84 -28.75
N PHE A 39 -11.94 -20.71 -29.30
CA PHE A 39 -13.14 -20.37 -28.54
C PHE A 39 -13.45 -21.38 -27.44
N MET A 40 -13.13 -22.66 -27.64
CA MET A 40 -13.30 -23.71 -26.63
C MET A 40 -12.13 -23.81 -25.66
N ASP A 41 -11.08 -23.01 -25.82
CA ASP A 41 -9.94 -22.95 -24.90
C ASP A 41 -10.35 -22.24 -23.61
N ASN A 42 -10.20 -22.94 -22.48
CA ASN A 42 -10.49 -22.40 -21.16
C ASN A 42 -9.53 -21.26 -20.78
N GLY A 43 -8.29 -21.29 -21.27
CA GLY A 43 -7.29 -20.26 -21.03
C GLY A 43 -7.69 -18.91 -21.62
N LEU A 44 -8.30 -18.92 -22.81
CA LEU A 44 -8.84 -17.70 -23.45
C LEU A 44 -9.88 -17.03 -22.55
N TRP A 45 -10.84 -17.80 -22.04
CA TRP A 45 -11.89 -17.27 -21.18
C TRP A 45 -11.38 -16.79 -19.83
N ARG A 46 -10.36 -17.47 -19.26
CA ARG A 46 -9.68 -16.97 -18.05
C ARG A 46 -9.06 -15.61 -18.31
N SER A 47 -8.30 -15.48 -19.40
CA SER A 47 -7.66 -14.21 -19.78
C SER A 47 -8.70 -13.10 -20.04
N LYS A 48 -9.76 -13.42 -20.78
CA LYS A 48 -10.86 -12.48 -21.04
C LYS A 48 -11.59 -12.08 -19.74
N THR A 49 -11.82 -13.02 -18.83
CA THR A 49 -12.39 -12.72 -17.50
C THR A 49 -11.50 -11.77 -16.71
N ILE A 50 -10.19 -12.01 -16.66
CA ILE A 50 -9.25 -11.14 -15.94
C ILE A 50 -9.20 -9.75 -16.59
N HIS A 51 -9.21 -9.68 -17.92
CA HIS A 51 -9.22 -8.43 -18.66
C HIS A 51 -10.50 -7.62 -18.38
N ASP A 52 -11.67 -8.24 -18.48
CA ASP A 52 -12.95 -7.53 -18.39
C ASP A 52 -13.41 -7.31 -16.94
N PHE A 53 -13.00 -8.18 -16.01
CA PHE A 53 -13.50 -8.22 -14.62
C PHE A 53 -12.43 -8.15 -13.53
N GLY A 54 -11.16 -7.97 -13.88
CA GLY A 54 -10.04 -7.99 -12.94
C GLY A 54 -9.74 -9.39 -12.37
N ASP A 55 -8.54 -9.60 -11.85
CA ASP A 55 -8.16 -10.87 -11.21
C ASP A 55 -8.54 -10.91 -9.72
N LEU A 56 -9.85 -10.96 -9.44
CA LEU A 56 -10.39 -11.00 -8.07
C LEU A 56 -9.94 -12.24 -7.27
N PHE A 57 -9.62 -13.34 -7.96
CA PHE A 57 -9.11 -14.56 -7.32
C PHE A 57 -7.69 -14.33 -6.81
N GLN A 58 -6.83 -13.71 -7.62
CA GLN A 58 -5.49 -13.33 -7.21
C GLN A 58 -5.54 -12.29 -6.09
N ILE A 59 -6.37 -11.24 -6.20
CA ILE A 59 -6.52 -10.21 -5.16
C ILE A 59 -6.95 -10.85 -3.83
N TYR A 60 -7.98 -11.71 -3.85
CA TYR A 60 -8.44 -12.42 -2.65
C TYR A 60 -7.33 -13.29 -2.05
N THR A 61 -6.58 -14.01 -2.89
CA THR A 61 -5.48 -14.89 -2.46
C THR A 61 -4.33 -14.12 -1.83
N ILE A 62 -3.87 -13.04 -2.48
CA ILE A 62 -2.84 -12.14 -1.96
C ILE A 62 -3.28 -11.62 -0.61
N PHE A 63 -4.48 -11.07 -0.53
CA PHE A 63 -4.95 -10.40 0.67
C PHE A 63 -5.15 -11.37 1.83
N SER A 64 -5.85 -12.49 1.62
CA SER A 64 -6.10 -13.49 2.66
C SER A 64 -4.81 -14.16 3.16
N THR A 65 -3.85 -14.42 2.27
CA THR A 65 -2.57 -15.05 2.62
C THR A 65 -1.65 -14.07 3.34
N ALA A 66 -1.54 -12.83 2.87
CA ALA A 66 -0.62 -11.83 3.43
C ALA A 66 -1.08 -11.31 4.79
N THR A 67 -2.40 -11.12 4.98
CA THR A 67 -2.96 -10.54 6.20
C THR A 67 -3.39 -11.58 7.24
N GLY A 68 -3.71 -12.81 6.80
CA GLY A 68 -4.36 -13.82 7.64
C GLY A 68 -5.81 -13.47 8.01
N PHE A 69 -6.40 -12.44 7.38
CA PHE A 69 -7.76 -12.01 7.68
C PHE A 69 -8.80 -12.98 7.14
N SER A 70 -9.86 -13.17 7.92
CA SER A 70 -11.09 -13.81 7.47
C SER A 70 -12.03 -12.73 6.93
N LEU A 71 -11.99 -12.51 5.61
CA LEU A 71 -12.93 -11.62 4.92
C LEU A 71 -14.36 -12.18 4.99
N ASP A 72 -15.33 -11.38 4.54
CA ASP A 72 -16.74 -11.78 4.50
C ASP A 72 -16.92 -13.22 3.94
N PRO A 73 -17.70 -14.09 4.62
CA PRO A 73 -17.88 -15.48 4.20
C PRO A 73 -18.39 -15.64 2.76
N THR A 74 -19.17 -14.68 2.26
CA THR A 74 -19.68 -14.71 0.88
C THR A 74 -18.56 -14.53 -0.14
N LEU A 75 -17.54 -13.72 0.17
CA LEU A 75 -16.35 -13.54 -0.67
C LEU A 75 -15.49 -14.81 -0.66
N THR A 76 -15.36 -15.43 0.51
CA THR A 76 -14.62 -16.69 0.67
C THR A 76 -15.19 -17.79 -0.22
N VAL A 77 -16.52 -17.95 -0.24
CA VAL A 77 -17.18 -18.93 -1.11
C VAL A 77 -16.96 -18.62 -2.60
N LYS A 78 -16.88 -17.34 -2.98
CA LYS A 78 -16.73 -16.91 -4.36
C LYS A 78 -15.30 -17.02 -4.91
N PHE A 79 -14.30 -16.62 -4.13
CA PHE A 79 -12.95 -16.32 -4.66
C PHE A 79 -11.84 -17.22 -4.14
N THR A 80 -12.13 -18.15 -3.21
CA THR A 80 -11.11 -19.10 -2.72
C THR A 80 -10.68 -20.10 -3.80
N GLN A 81 -11.56 -20.45 -4.74
CA GLN A 81 -11.27 -21.44 -5.78
C GLN A 81 -11.63 -20.88 -7.15
N GLU A 82 -10.67 -20.94 -8.07
CA GLU A 82 -10.91 -20.61 -9.47
C GLU A 82 -11.95 -21.55 -10.10
N PRO A 83 -12.78 -21.05 -11.04
CA PRO A 83 -13.74 -21.89 -11.75
C PRO A 83 -13.02 -22.88 -12.66
N GLN A 84 -13.50 -24.13 -12.68
CA GLN A 84 -13.00 -25.14 -13.62
C GLN A 84 -13.38 -24.82 -15.08
N ASN A 85 -14.51 -24.13 -15.27
CA ASN A 85 -15.02 -23.73 -16.59
C ASN A 85 -15.17 -22.21 -16.66
N TRP A 86 -14.12 -21.56 -17.12
CA TRP A 86 -14.05 -20.10 -17.24
C TRP A 86 -15.03 -19.53 -18.23
N ARG A 87 -15.35 -20.27 -19.31
CA ARG A 87 -16.37 -19.84 -20.27
C ARG A 87 -17.73 -19.68 -19.62
N GLN A 88 -18.16 -20.70 -18.88
CA GLN A 88 -19.45 -20.66 -18.20
C GLN A 88 -19.47 -19.55 -17.13
N TYR A 89 -18.38 -19.41 -16.37
CA TYR A 89 -18.21 -18.35 -15.40
C TYR A 89 -18.33 -16.96 -16.05
N TYR A 90 -17.58 -16.70 -17.13
CA TYR A 90 -17.61 -15.44 -17.87
C TYR A 90 -19.03 -15.10 -18.33
N ILE A 91 -19.72 -16.06 -18.99
CA ILE A 91 -21.07 -15.82 -19.53
C ILE A 91 -22.05 -15.46 -18.40
N GLN A 92 -21.95 -16.14 -17.26
CA GLN A 92 -22.80 -15.85 -16.09
C GLN A 92 -22.50 -14.46 -15.52
N LYS A 93 -21.23 -14.12 -15.33
CA LYS A 93 -20.81 -12.83 -14.79
C LYS A 93 -21.15 -11.66 -15.72
N ASN A 94 -20.88 -11.80 -17.02
CA ASN A 94 -21.21 -10.78 -18.02
C ASN A 94 -22.71 -10.48 -18.08
N LYS A 95 -23.56 -11.50 -17.91
CA LYS A 95 -25.01 -11.31 -17.85
C LYS A 95 -25.43 -10.51 -16.61
N SER A 96 -24.83 -10.78 -15.46
CA SER A 96 -25.20 -10.09 -14.21
C SER A 96 -24.83 -8.61 -14.17
N VAL A 97 -23.80 -8.19 -14.90
CA VAL A 97 -23.37 -6.78 -14.96
C VAL A 97 -24.38 -5.93 -15.75
N SER A 98 -24.96 -6.46 -16.84
CA SER A 98 -25.81 -5.68 -17.76
C SER A 98 -27.18 -5.21 -17.23
N GLU A 99 -27.60 -5.60 -16.02
CA GLU A 99 -28.99 -5.45 -15.57
C GLU A 99 -29.22 -4.36 -14.49
N ASN A 100 -28.21 -3.68 -13.91
CA ASN A 100 -28.43 -2.79 -12.75
C ASN A 100 -27.43 -1.63 -12.48
N ASP A 101 -26.91 -0.95 -13.51
CA ASP A 101 -25.73 -0.07 -13.35
C ASP A 101 -25.88 1.14 -12.41
N THR A 102 -26.94 1.96 -12.49
CA THR A 102 -26.91 3.27 -11.81
C THR A 102 -27.05 3.20 -10.29
N ALA A 103 -27.99 2.42 -9.78
CA ALA A 103 -28.20 2.31 -8.33
C ALA A 103 -27.06 1.55 -7.63
N LEU A 104 -26.44 0.59 -8.32
CA LEU A 104 -25.26 -0.10 -7.82
C LEU A 104 -24.04 0.83 -7.79
N MET A 105 -23.91 1.72 -8.77
CA MET A 105 -22.82 2.72 -8.78
C MET A 105 -22.95 3.68 -7.60
N ASP A 106 -24.14 4.25 -7.37
CA ASP A 106 -24.38 5.14 -6.22
C ASP A 106 -24.08 4.44 -4.88
N GLN A 107 -24.42 3.15 -4.79
CA GLN A 107 -24.11 2.34 -3.61
C GLN A 107 -22.60 2.11 -3.47
N ALA A 108 -21.89 1.78 -4.54
CA ALA A 108 -20.45 1.60 -4.52
C ALA A 108 -19.72 2.88 -4.10
N ASP A 109 -20.09 4.03 -4.65
CA ASP A 109 -19.51 5.32 -4.28
C ASP A 109 -19.75 5.64 -2.80
N THR A 110 -20.95 5.36 -2.29
CA THR A 110 -21.31 5.53 -0.87
C THR A 110 -20.45 4.63 0.01
N GLU A 111 -20.33 3.36 -0.34
CA GLU A 111 -19.53 2.39 0.42
C GLU A 111 -18.04 2.69 0.37
N TYR A 112 -17.54 3.21 -0.76
CA TYR A 112 -16.18 3.68 -0.91
C TYR A 112 -15.89 4.89 -0.01
N ALA A 113 -16.77 5.90 -0.01
CA ALA A 113 -16.63 7.07 0.87
C ALA A 113 -16.66 6.67 2.36
N ASN A 114 -17.56 5.75 2.72
CA ASN A 114 -17.63 5.21 4.08
C ASN A 114 -16.35 4.44 4.46
N ALA A 115 -15.77 3.68 3.53
CA ALA A 115 -14.52 2.98 3.74
C ALA A 115 -13.34 3.93 4.02
N GLN A 116 -13.26 5.06 3.31
CA GLN A 116 -12.24 6.09 3.57
C GLN A 116 -12.37 6.67 5.00
N GLN A 117 -13.59 6.99 5.43
CA GLN A 117 -13.83 7.48 6.80
C GLN A 117 -13.46 6.46 7.87
N HIS A 118 -13.70 5.17 7.62
CA HIS A 118 -13.29 4.11 8.53
C HIS A 118 -11.75 3.96 8.63
N LEU A 119 -11.00 4.27 7.58
CA LEU A 119 -9.54 4.29 7.67
C LEU A 119 -9.04 5.43 8.58
N GLU A 120 -9.73 6.58 8.60
CA GLU A 120 -9.41 7.67 9.52
C GLU A 120 -9.62 7.26 10.99
N THR A 121 -10.66 6.49 11.30
CA THR A 121 -10.87 5.97 12.67
C THR A 121 -9.86 4.89 13.04
N PHE A 122 -9.44 4.05 12.09
CA PHE A 122 -8.34 3.10 12.32
C PHE A 122 -7.04 3.82 12.73
N GLN A 123 -6.70 4.94 12.10
CA GLN A 123 -5.51 5.71 12.47
C GLN A 123 -5.54 6.24 13.92
N GLN A 124 -6.74 6.45 14.47
CA GLN A 124 -6.93 6.94 15.84
C GLN A 124 -6.96 5.80 16.87
N GLU A 125 -7.57 4.67 16.55
CA GLU A 125 -7.88 3.61 17.51
C GLU A 125 -7.04 2.33 17.33
N GLY A 126 -6.40 2.13 16.17
CA GLY A 126 -5.62 0.94 15.84
C GLY A 126 -6.45 -0.35 15.68
N ASN A 127 -7.77 -0.24 15.48
CA ASN A 127 -8.65 -1.40 15.44
C ASN A 127 -8.58 -2.15 14.10
N VAL A 128 -7.88 -3.30 14.11
CA VAL A 128 -7.69 -4.17 12.93
C VAL A 128 -9.00 -4.68 12.33
N GLU A 129 -10.09 -4.83 13.11
CA GLU A 129 -11.39 -5.26 12.57
C GLU A 129 -11.93 -4.30 11.51
N VAL A 130 -11.59 -3.01 11.62
CA VAL A 130 -11.96 -1.98 10.65
C VAL A 130 -11.32 -2.27 9.29
N LEU A 131 -10.06 -2.69 9.27
CA LEU A 131 -9.35 -3.05 8.04
C LEU A 131 -10.02 -4.25 7.33
N VAL A 132 -10.49 -5.24 8.10
CA VAL A 132 -11.21 -6.41 7.55
C VAL A 132 -12.53 -6.00 6.89
N GLN A 133 -13.28 -5.10 7.55
CA GLN A 133 -14.55 -4.59 7.02
C GLN A 133 -14.35 -3.76 5.76
N VAL A 134 -13.36 -2.85 5.77
CA VAL A 134 -12.99 -2.04 4.62
C VAL A 134 -12.54 -2.93 3.45
N ALA A 135 -11.66 -3.90 3.69
CA ALA A 135 -11.20 -4.80 2.65
C ALA A 135 -12.35 -5.62 2.04
N SER A 136 -13.28 -6.10 2.87
CA SER A 136 -14.46 -6.83 2.39
C SER A 136 -15.35 -5.95 1.50
N LYS A 137 -15.51 -4.67 1.85
CA LYS A 137 -16.25 -3.71 1.02
C LYS A 137 -15.53 -3.44 -0.30
N MET A 138 -14.22 -3.22 -0.30
CA MET A 138 -13.46 -2.98 -1.54
C MET A 138 -13.52 -4.19 -2.48
N MET A 139 -13.40 -5.40 -1.95
CA MET A 139 -13.57 -6.63 -2.73
C MET A 139 -14.97 -6.77 -3.33
N TRP A 140 -16.02 -6.38 -2.58
CA TRP A 140 -17.37 -6.36 -3.09
C TRP A 140 -17.55 -5.33 -4.22
N ILE A 141 -17.01 -4.11 -4.05
CA ILE A 141 -17.04 -3.09 -5.10
C ILE A 141 -16.33 -3.61 -6.34
N LEU A 142 -15.12 -4.18 -6.22
CA LEU A 142 -14.38 -4.72 -7.36
C LEU A 142 -15.06 -5.91 -8.04
N ASP A 143 -15.90 -6.69 -7.33
CA ASP A 143 -16.71 -7.75 -7.96
C ASP A 143 -17.70 -7.18 -8.99
N VAL A 144 -18.17 -5.96 -8.76
CA VAL A 144 -19.16 -5.27 -9.60
C VAL A 144 -18.50 -4.26 -10.55
N PHE A 145 -17.53 -3.47 -10.05
CA PHE A 145 -16.83 -2.37 -10.71
C PHE A 145 -15.32 -2.63 -10.72
N PRO A 146 -14.85 -3.54 -11.58
CA PRO A 146 -13.46 -4.00 -11.61
C PRO A 146 -12.45 -2.91 -12.01
N THR A 147 -12.93 -1.83 -12.64
CA THR A 147 -12.12 -0.68 -13.07
C THR A 147 -11.98 0.39 -11.98
N HIS A 148 -12.53 0.16 -10.77
CA HIS A 148 -12.49 1.15 -9.70
C HIS A 148 -11.11 1.20 -9.03
N ALA A 149 -10.16 1.95 -9.60
CA ALA A 149 -8.77 2.06 -9.12
C ALA A 149 -8.64 2.42 -7.64
N GLY A 150 -9.52 3.26 -7.11
CA GLY A 150 -9.53 3.59 -5.67
C GLY A 150 -9.64 2.37 -4.74
N CYS A 151 -10.32 1.30 -5.16
CA CYS A 151 -10.44 0.09 -4.34
C CYS A 151 -9.13 -0.68 -4.27
N TYR A 152 -8.38 -0.74 -5.38
CA TYR A 152 -7.03 -1.32 -5.41
C TYR A 152 -6.08 -0.53 -4.52
N TYR A 153 -6.14 0.80 -4.60
CA TYR A 153 -5.37 1.69 -3.73
C TYR A 153 -5.67 1.44 -2.25
N ILE A 154 -6.95 1.36 -1.85
CA ILE A 154 -7.29 1.10 -0.44
C ILE A 154 -6.80 -0.27 0.02
N LEU A 155 -6.95 -1.32 -0.80
CA LEU A 155 -6.46 -2.65 -0.45
C LEU A 155 -4.92 -2.67 -0.33
N ALA A 156 -4.22 -2.00 -1.24
CA ALA A 156 -2.77 -1.82 -1.17
C ALA A 156 -2.36 -1.02 0.07
N PHE A 157 -3.10 0.03 0.43
CA PHE A 157 -2.86 0.82 1.62
C PHE A 157 -3.00 -0.02 2.90
N ILE A 158 -3.99 -0.91 2.96
CA ILE A 158 -4.13 -1.83 4.11
C ILE A 158 -2.91 -2.75 4.20
N LEU A 159 -2.45 -3.31 3.07
CA LEU A 159 -1.25 -4.15 3.04
C LEU A 159 0.01 -3.36 3.44
N PHE A 160 0.13 -2.13 2.98
CA PHE A 160 1.19 -1.19 3.33
C PHE A 160 1.25 -0.96 4.86
N VAL A 161 0.13 -0.62 5.48
CA VAL A 161 0.03 -0.43 6.94
C VAL A 161 0.37 -1.70 7.72
N LEU A 162 0.10 -2.87 7.14
CA LEU A 162 0.46 -4.18 7.71
C LEU A 162 1.89 -4.63 7.37
N ASN A 163 2.70 -3.74 6.79
CA ASN A 163 4.07 -3.99 6.35
C ASN A 163 4.19 -5.17 5.35
N LYS A 164 3.25 -5.25 4.40
CA LYS A 164 3.20 -6.22 3.28
C LYS A 164 3.48 -5.50 1.96
N LEU A 165 4.70 -4.98 1.85
CA LEU A 165 5.09 -4.04 0.80
C LEU A 165 5.07 -4.66 -0.61
N GLU A 166 5.53 -5.90 -0.75
CA GLU A 166 5.52 -6.60 -2.05
C GLU A 166 4.09 -6.83 -2.53
N GLU A 167 3.22 -7.31 -1.64
CA GLU A 167 1.81 -7.54 -1.96
C GLU A 167 1.05 -6.23 -2.24
N ALA A 168 1.37 -5.17 -1.50
CA ALA A 168 0.82 -3.83 -1.76
C ALA A 168 1.21 -3.35 -3.17
N ALA A 169 2.48 -3.49 -3.57
CA ALA A 169 2.95 -3.12 -4.90
C ALA A 169 2.24 -3.89 -6.02
N ILE A 170 1.96 -5.19 -5.83
CA ILE A 170 1.21 -5.98 -6.82
C ILE A 170 -0.21 -5.41 -7.00
N LEU A 171 -0.90 -5.05 -5.91
CA LEU A 171 -2.24 -4.46 -5.99
C LEU A 171 -2.23 -3.07 -6.64
N LEU A 172 -1.19 -2.28 -6.42
CA LEU A 172 -1.01 -0.97 -7.08
C LEU A 172 -0.82 -1.12 -8.59
N GLN A 173 -0.03 -2.09 -9.04
CA GLN A 173 0.11 -2.40 -10.46
C GLN A 173 -1.23 -2.84 -11.08
N MET A 174 -2.03 -3.64 -10.38
CA MET A 174 -3.38 -3.99 -10.82
C MET A 174 -4.29 -2.76 -10.91
N GLY A 175 -4.25 -1.88 -9.91
CA GLY A 175 -4.99 -0.61 -9.92
C GLY A 175 -4.57 0.30 -11.07
N ARG A 176 -3.28 0.35 -11.39
CA ARG A 176 -2.74 1.11 -12.53
C ARG A 176 -3.21 0.58 -13.87
N ALA A 177 -3.31 -0.73 -14.01
CA ALA A 177 -3.87 -1.35 -15.20
C ALA A 177 -5.36 -1.02 -15.37
N ALA A 178 -6.09 -0.84 -14.27
CA ALA A 178 -7.50 -0.44 -14.26
C ALA A 178 -7.71 1.05 -14.57
N ASP A 179 -6.93 1.95 -13.96
CA ASP A 179 -6.93 3.39 -14.26
C ASP A 179 -5.50 3.95 -14.18
N PRO A 180 -4.85 4.18 -15.33
CA PRO A 180 -3.51 4.76 -15.37
C PRO A 180 -3.42 6.17 -14.79
N GLY A 181 -4.54 6.93 -14.78
CA GLY A 181 -4.61 8.32 -14.36
C GLY A 181 -4.93 8.54 -12.88
N PHE A 182 -5.09 7.46 -12.10
CA PHE A 182 -5.43 7.57 -10.68
C PHE A 182 -4.20 7.90 -9.83
N GLU A 183 -3.92 9.20 -9.69
CA GLU A 183 -2.75 9.78 -9.00
C GLU A 183 -2.42 9.22 -7.60
N PRO A 184 -3.40 8.85 -6.72
CA PRO A 184 -3.06 8.33 -5.40
C PRO A 184 -2.20 7.05 -5.41
N ILE A 185 -2.22 6.27 -6.50
CA ILE A 185 -1.34 5.10 -6.65
C ILE A 185 0.13 5.55 -6.74
N ASP A 186 0.44 6.63 -7.46
CA ASP A 186 1.81 7.13 -7.63
C ASP A 186 2.45 7.43 -6.27
N ALA A 187 1.73 8.15 -5.41
CA ALA A 187 2.21 8.54 -4.10
C ALA A 187 2.52 7.34 -3.19
N LEU A 188 1.70 6.29 -3.25
CA LEU A 188 1.92 5.09 -2.43
C LEU A 188 2.99 4.17 -3.01
N GLU A 189 3.11 4.07 -4.34
CA GLU A 189 4.21 3.34 -5.00
C GLU A 189 5.55 3.99 -4.67
N GLU A 190 5.66 5.32 -4.73
CA GLU A 190 6.85 6.05 -4.32
C GLU A 190 7.20 5.77 -2.85
N GLU A 191 6.21 5.77 -1.95
CA GLU A 191 6.46 5.48 -0.53
C GLU A 191 6.94 4.04 -0.29
N ILE A 192 6.32 3.06 -0.96
CA ILE A 192 6.76 1.67 -0.91
C ILE A 192 8.18 1.52 -1.44
N GLU A 193 8.50 2.17 -2.56
CA GLU A 193 9.86 2.13 -3.14
C GLU A 193 10.87 2.82 -2.22
N ARG A 194 10.51 3.94 -1.59
CA ARG A 194 11.34 4.62 -0.59
C ARG A 194 11.68 3.70 0.58
N ILE A 195 10.70 2.97 1.11
CA ILE A 195 10.91 2.03 2.22
C ILE A 195 11.71 0.80 1.75
N ALA A 196 11.35 0.21 0.61
CA ALA A 196 11.98 -1.00 0.08
C ALA A 196 13.44 -0.78 -0.33
N SER A 197 13.78 0.40 -0.84
CA SER A 197 15.16 0.78 -1.16
C SER A 197 15.99 1.14 0.07
N GLY A 198 15.34 1.34 1.23
CA GLY A 198 15.90 1.96 2.42
C GLY A 198 16.29 3.40 2.14
N TYR A 199 15.85 4.39 2.93
CA TYR A 199 16.17 5.79 2.67
C TYR A 199 17.71 6.05 2.58
N LYS A 200 18.27 5.98 1.37
CA LYS A 200 19.58 6.50 1.03
C LYS A 200 19.40 7.97 0.66
N GLY A 201 19.37 8.83 1.68
CA GLY A 201 19.67 10.23 1.46
C GLY A 201 21.12 10.41 1.01
N GLU A 202 21.42 11.58 0.44
CA GLU A 202 22.75 11.91 -0.09
C GLU A 202 23.85 11.79 0.98
N GLU A 203 23.53 12.17 2.22
CA GLU A 203 24.44 12.02 3.36
C GLU A 203 24.27 10.65 4.03
N GLU A 204 25.37 9.95 4.28
CA GLU A 204 25.35 8.71 5.06
C GLU A 204 24.98 9.00 6.52
N LEU A 205 23.99 8.29 7.06
CA LEU A 205 23.58 8.43 8.48
C LEU A 205 24.53 7.73 9.44
N LEU A 206 25.13 6.62 8.98
CA LEU A 206 26.01 5.79 9.76
C LEU A 206 27.36 5.66 9.06
N THR A 207 28.43 5.58 9.84
CA THR A 207 29.76 5.21 9.35
C THR A 207 29.82 3.71 9.03
N ALA A 208 30.88 3.28 8.33
CA ALA A 208 31.09 1.86 7.98
C ALA A 208 31.18 0.92 9.20
N ASP A 209 31.44 1.47 10.38
CA ASP A 209 31.54 0.84 11.68
C ASP A 209 30.26 1.02 12.53
N ASN A 210 29.12 1.31 11.89
CA ASN A 210 27.80 1.41 12.50
C ASN A 210 27.74 2.43 13.64
N GLN A 211 28.46 3.55 13.51
CA GLN A 211 28.34 4.70 14.40
C GLN A 211 27.59 5.82 13.70
N LEU A 212 27.01 6.76 14.44
CA LEU A 212 26.42 7.97 13.84
C LEU A 212 27.48 8.69 12.99
N SER A 213 27.12 9.07 11.77
CA SER A 213 27.98 9.92 10.96
C SER A 213 28.14 11.29 11.60
N GLU A 214 29.22 12.01 11.25
CA GLU A 214 29.47 13.34 11.80
C GLU A 214 28.33 14.32 11.49
N ALA A 215 27.75 14.23 10.29
CA ALA A 215 26.62 15.07 9.88
C ALA A 215 25.37 14.79 10.71
N LEU A 216 25.01 13.51 10.87
CA LEU A 216 23.86 13.12 11.70
C LEU A 216 24.09 13.49 13.17
N HIS A 217 25.29 13.25 13.69
CA HIS A 217 25.65 13.62 15.06
C HIS A 217 25.47 15.12 15.30
N GLN A 218 25.97 15.99 14.42
CA GLN A 218 25.82 17.44 14.55
C GLN A 218 24.34 17.86 14.57
N VAL A 219 23.54 17.34 13.64
CA VAL A 219 22.10 17.64 13.58
C VAL A 219 21.37 17.19 14.84
N LEU A 220 21.63 15.98 15.33
CA LEU A 220 20.99 15.48 16.55
C LEU A 220 21.37 16.29 17.79
N VAL A 221 22.61 16.79 17.87
CA VAL A 221 23.03 17.70 18.93
C VAL A 221 22.30 19.04 18.84
N GLU A 222 22.11 19.59 17.64
CA GLU A 222 21.33 20.81 17.46
C GLU A 222 19.86 20.63 17.84
N VAL A 223 19.25 19.50 17.44
CA VAL A 223 17.88 19.14 17.85
C VAL A 223 17.81 19.01 19.37
N PHE A 224 18.73 18.28 20.00
CA PHE A 224 18.77 18.13 21.46
C PHE A 224 18.81 19.50 22.17
N ASN A 225 19.73 20.37 21.76
CA ASN A 225 19.91 21.70 22.36
C ASN A 225 18.69 22.61 22.17
N LYS A 226 17.85 22.37 21.14
CA LYS A 226 16.59 23.11 20.96
C LYS A 226 15.56 22.77 22.03
N PHE A 227 15.59 21.55 22.57
CA PHE A 227 14.65 21.08 23.59
C PHE A 227 15.22 21.12 25.01
N ASP A 228 16.54 21.13 25.20
CA ASP A 228 17.20 21.36 26.50
C ASP A 228 17.09 22.84 26.91
N GLN A 229 15.93 23.23 27.44
CA GLN A 229 15.60 24.63 27.73
C GLN A 229 16.35 25.15 28.95
N ASP A 230 16.59 24.28 29.94
CA ASP A 230 17.34 24.64 31.13
C ASP A 230 18.86 24.49 30.99
N GLN A 231 19.33 23.97 29.84
CA GLN A 231 20.74 23.81 29.45
C GLN A 231 21.52 23.00 30.47
N ASP A 232 20.87 21.99 31.07
CA ASP A 232 21.48 21.13 32.06
C ASP A 232 22.15 19.88 31.47
N GLY A 233 22.11 19.75 30.13
CA GLY A 233 22.70 18.66 29.36
C GLY A 233 21.84 17.39 29.40
N ALA A 234 20.59 17.49 29.84
CA ALA A 234 19.64 16.37 29.87
C ALA A 234 18.20 16.85 29.64
N LEU A 235 17.42 16.06 28.89
CA LEU A 235 16.00 16.34 28.72
C LEU A 235 15.21 15.86 29.93
N ASN A 236 14.70 16.81 30.70
CA ASN A 236 13.76 16.51 31.77
C ASN A 236 12.41 16.03 31.21
N ALA A 237 11.51 15.58 32.08
CA ALA A 237 10.25 14.97 31.64
C ALA A 237 9.36 15.90 30.78
N LYS A 238 9.44 17.23 30.95
CA LYS A 238 8.66 18.19 30.16
C LYS A 238 9.28 18.41 28.79
N GLU A 239 10.61 18.50 28.74
CA GLU A 239 11.35 18.72 27.49
C GLU A 239 11.27 17.49 26.59
N LEU A 240 11.44 16.29 27.17
CA LEU A 240 11.31 15.04 26.44
C LEU A 240 9.87 14.80 25.95
N ASP A 241 8.87 15.16 26.74
CA ASP A 241 7.46 15.16 26.29
C ASP A 241 7.24 16.11 25.11
N SER A 242 7.77 17.33 25.18
CA SER A 242 7.68 18.31 24.09
C SER A 242 8.39 17.85 22.82
N PHE A 243 9.55 17.19 22.95
CA PHE A 243 10.29 16.61 21.84
C PHE A 243 9.49 15.49 21.16
N ILE A 244 8.98 14.53 21.94
CA ILE A 244 8.21 13.40 21.39
C ILE A 244 6.89 13.88 20.78
N PHE A 245 6.21 14.83 21.41
CA PHE A 245 4.99 15.40 20.86
C PHE A 245 5.25 16.12 19.53
N THR A 246 6.38 16.84 19.42
CA THR A 246 6.74 17.53 18.18
C THR A 246 7.07 16.51 17.07
N THR A 247 7.81 15.45 17.40
CA THR A 247 8.25 14.44 16.43
C THR A 247 7.10 13.53 15.97
N ASN A 248 6.27 13.05 16.91
CA ASN A 248 5.28 11.98 16.66
C ASN A 248 3.82 12.46 16.74
N GLY A 249 3.57 13.71 17.11
CA GLY A 249 2.22 14.28 17.26
C GLY A 249 1.43 13.79 18.48
N ALA A 250 2.00 12.94 19.34
CA ALA A 250 1.33 12.35 20.48
C ALA A 250 2.17 12.42 21.77
N HIS A 251 1.49 12.64 22.91
CA HIS A 251 2.15 12.67 24.22
C HIS A 251 2.49 11.25 24.72
N PRO A 252 3.75 10.96 25.06
CA PRO A 252 4.15 9.66 25.59
C PRO A 252 3.63 9.43 27.02
N PRO A 253 3.33 8.17 27.40
CA PRO A 253 2.99 7.84 28.78
C PRO A 253 4.13 8.18 29.76
N PRO A 254 3.87 8.67 30.98
CA PRO A 254 4.93 9.03 31.94
C PRO A 254 5.90 7.90 32.31
N ALA A 255 5.48 6.64 32.16
CA ALA A 255 6.34 5.48 32.35
C ALA A 255 7.40 5.34 31.25
N PHE A 256 7.04 5.68 30.01
CA PHE A 256 7.92 5.63 28.85
C PHE A 256 9.08 6.63 28.99
N LEU A 257 8.78 7.87 29.40
CA LEU A 257 9.78 8.91 29.64
C LEU A 257 10.89 8.48 30.61
N ARG A 258 10.52 7.73 31.68
CA ARG A 258 11.50 7.21 32.64
C ARG A 258 12.31 6.04 32.09
N GLN A 259 11.71 5.22 31.24
CA GLN A 259 12.38 4.08 30.62
C GLN A 259 13.44 4.53 29.60
N MET A 260 13.23 5.64 28.90
CA MET A 260 14.21 6.22 27.97
C MET A 260 15.57 6.43 28.64
N GLY A 261 15.61 7.17 29.76
CA GLY A 261 16.85 7.41 30.50
C GLY A 261 17.50 6.13 31.07
N LEU A 262 16.68 5.14 31.47
CA LEU A 262 17.18 3.86 31.98
C LEU A 262 17.80 2.99 30.88
N ARG A 263 17.25 3.02 29.67
CA ARG A 263 17.70 2.20 28.54
C ARG A 263 18.93 2.80 27.87
N PHE A 264 18.91 4.10 27.61
CA PHE A 264 19.89 4.74 26.74
C PHE A 264 20.96 5.54 27.49
N GLY A 265 20.66 5.97 28.71
CA GLY A 265 21.60 6.75 29.53
C GLY A 265 20.91 7.97 30.15
N ALA A 266 21.24 8.23 31.41
CA ALA A 266 20.65 9.33 32.15
C ALA A 266 21.67 10.08 33.01
N ASN A 267 21.36 11.35 33.29
CA ASN A 267 22.11 12.15 34.25
C ASN A 267 21.84 11.69 35.71
N LYS A 268 22.46 12.35 36.69
CA LYS A 268 22.30 12.04 38.13
C LYS A 268 20.85 12.17 38.63
N ARG A 269 19.98 12.88 37.90
CA ARG A 269 18.57 13.08 38.22
C ARG A 269 17.65 12.07 37.52
N GLY A 270 18.21 11.18 36.70
CA GLY A 270 17.46 10.19 35.92
C GLY A 270 16.83 10.74 34.63
N TRP A 271 17.27 11.91 34.17
CA TRP A 271 16.83 12.53 32.92
C TRP A 271 17.70 12.09 31.76
N LEU A 272 17.13 11.96 30.56
CA LEU A 272 17.84 11.45 29.39
C LEU A 272 18.99 12.39 29.03
N SER A 273 20.24 11.94 29.12
CA SER A 273 21.39 12.80 28.77
C SER A 273 21.52 12.96 27.26
N GLN A 274 22.30 13.94 26.83
CA GLN A 274 22.65 14.11 25.41
C GLN A 274 23.23 12.81 24.80
N GLU A 275 24.13 12.12 25.50
CA GLU A 275 24.67 10.84 25.03
C GLU A 275 23.60 9.76 24.95
N GLY A 276 22.67 9.73 25.90
CA GLY A 276 21.52 8.82 25.86
C GLY A 276 20.59 9.11 24.68
N PHE A 277 20.37 10.39 24.35
CA PHE A 277 19.61 10.80 23.18
C PHE A 277 20.27 10.35 21.88
N LEU A 278 21.60 10.51 21.76
CA LEU A 278 22.35 10.02 20.60
C LEU A 278 22.33 8.48 20.52
N ALA A 279 22.41 7.78 21.65
CA ALA A 279 22.32 6.32 21.69
C ALA A 279 20.92 5.81 21.27
N PHE A 280 19.87 6.52 21.65
CA PHE A 280 18.50 6.24 21.18
C PHE A 280 18.42 6.34 19.66
N TYR A 281 18.87 7.45 19.09
CA TYR A 281 18.87 7.63 17.64
C TYR A 281 19.79 6.64 16.92
N LEU A 282 20.93 6.27 17.49
CA LEU A 282 21.78 5.24 16.91
C LEU A 282 21.05 3.90 16.81
N GLU A 283 20.34 3.48 17.87
CA GLU A 283 19.56 2.24 17.83
C GLU A 283 18.43 2.32 16.81
N GLN A 284 17.71 3.45 16.75
CA GLN A 284 16.66 3.69 15.75
C GLN A 284 17.23 3.67 14.32
N THR A 285 18.34 4.37 14.05
CA THR A 285 18.94 4.42 12.71
C THR A 285 19.49 3.06 12.27
N LEU A 286 19.94 2.22 13.19
CA LEU A 286 20.37 0.85 12.88
C LEU A 286 19.21 -0.07 12.48
N ASP A 287 18.01 0.18 13.03
CA ASP A 287 16.80 -0.61 12.76
C ASP A 287 16.04 -0.05 11.55
N ASP A 288 15.73 1.25 11.58
CA ASP A 288 15.05 2.00 10.52
C ASP A 288 15.72 3.38 10.26
N PRO A 289 16.68 3.43 9.30
CA PRO A 289 17.27 4.68 8.85
C PRO A 289 16.26 5.70 8.30
N SER A 290 15.12 5.21 7.79
CA SER A 290 14.06 6.03 7.17
C SER A 290 13.31 6.83 8.22
N GLU A 291 12.97 6.18 9.34
CA GLU A 291 12.34 6.82 10.50
C GLU A 291 13.21 7.98 11.01
N THR A 292 14.52 7.76 11.13
CA THR A 292 15.47 8.81 11.55
C THR A 292 15.39 10.04 10.62
N ARG A 293 15.38 9.85 9.30
CA ARG A 293 15.32 10.98 8.36
C ARG A 293 13.98 11.71 8.40
N ASN A 294 12.89 10.98 8.58
CA ASN A 294 11.55 11.56 8.72
C ASN A 294 11.45 12.43 9.98
N ASP A 295 11.97 11.95 11.12
CA ASP A 295 12.06 12.73 12.36
C ASP A 295 12.82 14.05 12.14
N LEU A 296 13.99 13.99 11.49
CA LEU A 296 14.77 15.19 11.17
C LEU A 296 14.01 16.16 10.27
N GLY A 297 13.21 15.64 9.34
CA GLY A 297 12.28 16.41 8.51
C GLY A 297 11.32 17.28 9.34
N VAL A 298 10.75 16.71 10.40
CA VAL A 298 9.84 17.40 11.32
C VAL A 298 10.56 18.51 12.09
N HIS A 299 11.85 18.34 12.37
CA HIS A 299 12.68 19.32 13.07
C HIS A 299 13.25 20.43 12.17
N GLY A 300 12.87 20.47 10.88
CA GLY A 300 13.26 21.52 9.94
C GLY A 300 14.52 21.22 9.12
N TYR A 301 14.98 19.97 9.14
CA TYR A 301 16.09 19.53 8.29
C TYR A 301 15.57 18.91 6.99
N ASP A 302 16.40 18.97 5.96
CA ASP A 302 16.16 18.22 4.74
C ASP A 302 16.51 16.73 4.96
N PRO A 303 15.56 15.80 4.76
CA PRO A 303 15.77 14.37 5.02
C PRO A 303 16.89 13.73 4.19
N GLN A 304 17.27 14.34 3.05
CA GLN A 304 18.30 13.79 2.17
C GLN A 304 19.69 14.33 2.49
N THR A 305 19.79 15.66 2.65
CA THR A 305 21.05 16.38 2.79
C THR A 305 21.44 16.70 4.23
N LEU A 306 20.52 16.50 5.19
CA LEU A 306 20.67 16.85 6.61
C LEU A 306 20.95 18.35 6.86
N LYS A 307 20.69 19.22 5.89
CA LYS A 307 20.83 20.67 6.03
C LYS A 307 19.53 21.27 6.54
N GLN A 308 19.62 22.33 7.36
CA GLN A 308 18.42 23.09 7.72
C GLN A 308 17.75 23.65 6.46
N LYS A 309 16.45 23.45 6.34
CA LYS A 309 15.64 24.11 5.31
C LYS A 309 15.65 25.59 5.65
N MET A 310 16.31 26.42 4.84
CA MET A 310 16.24 27.86 4.99
C MET A 310 14.77 28.27 4.81
N GLU A 311 14.20 28.94 5.81
CA GLU A 311 12.89 29.57 5.70
C GLU A 311 12.93 30.57 4.53
N GLU A 312 12.11 30.35 3.50
CA GLU A 312 11.74 31.38 2.51
C GLU A 312 10.70 32.35 3.09
#